data_AF-A0A3M5W5V9-F1
#
_entry.id   AF-A0A3M5W5V9-F1
#
_cell.length_a   1.000
_cell.length_b   1.000
_cell.length_c   1.000
_cell.angle_alpha   90.00
_cell.angle_beta   90.00
_cell.angle_gamma   90.00
#
_symmetry.space_group_name_H-M   'P 1'
#
loop_
_entity.id
_entity.type
_entity.pdbx_description
1 polymer ?
#
loop_
_entity_poly.entity_id
_entity_poly.type
_entity_poly.pdbx_seq_one_letter_code
_entity_poly.pdbx_strand_id
1 'polypeptide(L)' 'MSDYCRGCAYKVTESTTDDACPFNALYWHFLMRHSDQLRRNQRMGMIYKNLDRMTEAKQQALWERGEHLLARLDAGEAL' A
#
# COMPACT_ATOMS: atom_id res chain seq x y z
N MET A 1 13.77 -7.78 2.37
CA MET A 1 14.86 -8.68 2.83
C MET A 1 16.18 -8.20 2.24
N SER A 2 16.59 -6.98 2.62
CA SER A 2 17.84 -6.32 2.22
C SER A 2 18.19 -5.29 3.30
N ASP A 3 19.35 -4.66 3.19
CA ASP A 3 19.81 -3.56 4.05
C ASP A 3 19.49 -2.17 3.46
N TYR A 4 18.85 -2.09 2.29
CA TYR A 4 18.47 -0.83 1.63
C TYR A 4 17.63 0.10 2.50
N CYS A 5 16.82 -0.46 3.41
CA CYS A 5 15.98 0.35 4.28
C CYS A 5 16.77 1.19 5.30
N ARG A 6 18.04 0.82 5.60
CA ARG A 6 18.83 1.48 6.65
C ARG A 6 19.20 2.94 6.33
N GLY A 7 19.38 3.25 5.05
CA GLY A 7 19.72 4.60 4.56
C GLY A 7 18.65 5.21 3.65
N CYS A 8 17.44 4.63 3.63
CA CYS A 8 16.37 5.10 2.77
C CYS A 8 15.74 6.37 3.33
N ALA A 9 15.30 7.27 2.44
CA ALA A 9 14.54 8.46 2.82
C ALA A 9 13.18 8.14 3.45
N TYR A 10 12.65 6.93 3.19
CA TYR A 10 11.36 6.50 3.68
C TYR A 10 11.45 5.55 4.88
N LYS A 11 10.44 5.63 5.75
CA LYS A 11 10.24 4.74 6.89
C LYS A 11 9.47 3.50 6.47
N VAL A 12 10.15 2.35 6.48
CA VAL A 12 9.56 1.05 6.12
C VAL A 12 8.51 0.55 7.11
N THR A 13 8.51 1.06 8.35
CA THR A 13 7.54 0.69 9.39
C THR A 13 6.23 1.45 9.29
N GLU A 14 6.23 2.59 8.61
CA GLU A 14 5.05 3.44 8.44
C GLU A 14 4.33 3.09 7.13
N SER A 15 3.01 3.33 7.08
CA SER A 15 2.20 2.94 5.91
C SER A 15 1.32 4.05 5.33
N THR A 16 1.05 5.11 6.09
CA THR A 16 0.14 6.18 5.67
C THR A 16 0.71 7.59 5.82
N THR A 17 1.86 7.74 6.48
CA THR A 17 2.53 9.05 6.65
C THR A 17 3.21 9.50 5.36
N ASP A 18 3.59 10.78 5.29
CA ASP A 18 4.25 11.35 4.10
C ASP A 18 5.62 10.73 3.82
N ASP A 19 6.33 10.32 4.87
CA ASP A 19 7.61 9.64 4.82
C ASP A 19 7.49 8.10 4.84
N ALA A 20 6.27 7.56 4.82
CA ALA A 20 6.06 6.12 4.75
C ALA A 20 6.60 5.55 3.43
N CYS A 21 7.16 4.34 3.50
CA CYS A 21 7.59 3.61 2.31
C CYS A 21 6.43 3.51 1.30
N PRO A 22 6.60 4.01 0.05
CA PRO A 22 5.53 3.99 -0.96
C PRO A 22 4.95 2.60 -1.21
N PHE A 23 5.78 1.55 -1.12
CA PHE A 23 5.35 0.17 -1.28
C PHE A 23 4.30 -0.26 -0.26
N ASN A 24 4.32 0.26 0.96
CA ASN A 24 3.36 -0.17 1.99
C ASN A 24 1.93 0.26 1.63
N ALA A 25 1.75 1.50 1.18
CA ALA A 25 0.45 2.00 0.72
C ALA A 25 0.06 1.35 -0.62
N LEU A 26 0.98 1.36 -1.60
CA LEU A 26 0.71 0.84 -2.95
C LEU A 26 0.38 -0.66 -2.94
N TYR A 27 0.97 -1.44 -2.04
CA TYR A 27 0.65 -2.86 -1.88
C TYR A 27 -0.83 -3.07 -1.51
N TRP A 28 -1.33 -2.37 -0.49
CA TRP A 28 -2.73 -2.50 -0.07
C TRP A 28 -3.68 -1.85 -1.07
N HIS A 29 -3.31 -0.71 -1.65
CA HIS A 29 -4.07 -0.05 -2.71
C HIS A 29 -4.30 -0.97 -3.90
N PHE A 30 -3.23 -1.63 -4.39
CA PHE A 30 -3.33 -2.63 -5.46
C PHE A 30 -4.31 -3.76 -5.11
N LEU A 31 -4.22 -4.31 -3.90
CA LEU A 31 -5.09 -5.40 -3.47
C LEU A 31 -6.56 -4.96 -3.36
N MET A 32 -6.83 -3.75 -2.87
CA MET A 32 -8.18 -3.18 -2.82
C MET A 32 -8.75 -2.98 -4.22
N ARG A 33 -7.97 -2.34 -5.11
CA ARG A 33 -8.35 -2.03 -6.49
C ARG A 33 -8.67 -3.26 -7.33
N HIS A 34 -7.95 -4.37 -7.11
CA HIS A 34 -8.11 -5.61 -7.88
C HIS A 34 -8.85 -6.71 -7.10
N SER A 35 -9.57 -6.35 -6.04
CA SER A 35 -10.21 -7.31 -5.15
C SER A 35 -11.18 -8.26 -5.86
N ASP A 36 -11.98 -7.79 -6.83
CA ASP A 36 -12.93 -8.61 -7.58
C ASP A 36 -12.28 -9.79 -8.31
N GLN A 37 -11.07 -9.58 -8.84
CA GLN A 37 -10.33 -10.59 -9.58
C GLN A 37 -9.50 -11.48 -8.65
N LEU A 38 -8.83 -10.88 -7.67
CA LEU A 38 -7.83 -11.56 -6.85
C LEU A 38 -8.42 -12.24 -5.62
N ARG A 39 -9.59 -11.83 -5.10
CA ARG A 39 -10.22 -12.48 -3.93
C ARG A 39 -10.57 -13.95 -4.19
N ARG A 40 -10.77 -14.35 -5.44
CA ARG A 40 -11.06 -15.76 -5.81
C ARG A 40 -9.84 -16.65 -5.79
N ASN A 41 -8.63 -16.08 -5.74
CA ASN A 41 -7.39 -16.85 -5.69
C ASN A 41 -7.13 -17.36 -4.26
N GLN A 42 -7.09 -18.69 -4.11
CA GLN A 42 -6.91 -19.34 -2.80
C GLN A 42 -5.61 -18.91 -2.11
N ARG A 43 -4.53 -18.65 -2.86
CA ARG A 43 -3.27 -18.16 -2.29
C ARG A 43 -3.42 -16.78 -1.63
N MET A 44 -4.35 -15.96 -2.10
CA MET A 44 -4.58 -14.60 -1.61
C MET A 44 -5.53 -14.54 -0.40
N GLY A 45 -6.16 -15.66 -0.02
CA GLY A 45 -7.21 -15.69 0.99
C GLY A 45 -6.79 -15.09 2.34
N MET A 46 -5.58 -15.38 2.82
CA MET A 46 -5.09 -14.82 4.09
C MET A 46 -4.81 -13.31 4.01
N ILE A 47 -4.33 -12.83 2.86
CA ILE A 47 -4.04 -11.41 2.64
C ILE A 47 -5.34 -10.59 2.70
N TYR A 48 -6.39 -11.05 2.00
CA TYR A 48 -7.69 -10.40 2.04
C TYR A 48 -8.37 -10.49 3.42
N LYS A 49 -8.21 -11.60 4.15
CA LYS A 49 -8.67 -11.68 5.55
C LYS A 49 -7.98 -10.65 6.45
N ASN A 50 -6.70 -10.36 6.22
CA ASN A 50 -5.99 -9.32 6.98
C ASN A 50 -6.49 -7.92 6.61
N LEU A 51 -6.77 -7.67 5.33
CA LEU A 51 -7.40 -6.44 4.88
C LEU A 51 -8.79 -6.25 5.52
N ASP A 52 -9.62 -7.29 5.51
CA ASP A 52 -10.98 -7.27 6.08
C ASP A 52 -11.00 -7.02 7.61
N ARG A 53 -9.87 -7.26 8.29
CA ARG A 53 -9.70 -6.97 9.73
C ARG A 53 -9.23 -5.54 10.01
N MET A 54 -8.75 -4.81 9.00
CA MET A 54 -8.34 -3.42 9.19
C MET A 54 -9.58 -2.54 9.40
N THR A 55 -9.44 -1.53 10.26
CA THR A 55 -10.49 -0.52 10.41
C THR A 55 -10.74 0.19 9.08
N GLU A 56 -11.99 0.59 8.83
CA GLU A 56 -12.36 1.34 7.62
C GLU A 56 -11.50 2.60 7.47
N ALA A 57 -11.26 3.34 8.56
CA ALA A 57 -10.37 4.50 8.57
C ALA A 57 -8.94 4.17 8.08
N LYS A 58 -8.40 3.01 8.45
CA LYS A 58 -7.08 2.58 7.99
C LYS A 58 -7.09 2.19 6.51
N GLN A 59 -8.12 1.49 6.06
CA GLN A 59 -8.28 1.14 4.64
C GLN A 59 -8.37 2.39 3.78
N GLN A 60 -9.18 3.37 4.21
CA GLN A 60 -9.33 4.66 3.53
C GLN A 60 -8.01 5.43 3.49
N ALA A 61 -7.27 5.51 4.60
CA ALA A 61 -5.97 6.19 4.62
C ALA A 61 -4.94 5.53 3.67
N LEU A 62 -4.93 4.20 3.59
CA LEU A 62 -4.08 3.46 2.64
C LEU A 62 -4.51 3.71 1.20
N TRP A 63 -5.82 3.79 0.95
CA TRP A 63 -6.39 4.08 -0.36
C TRP A 63 -5.99 5.48 -0.83
N GLU A 64 -6.25 6.51 -0.03
CA GLU A 64 -5.92 7.90 -0.33
C GLU A 64 -4.42 8.10 -0.55
N ARG A 65 -3.58 7.48 0.30
CA ARG A 65 -2.13 7.53 0.12
C ARG A 65 -1.70 6.87 -1.19
N GLY A 66 -2.32 5.74 -1.55
CA GLY A 66 -2.06 5.05 -2.81
C GLY A 66 -2.42 5.91 -4.02
N GLU A 67 -3.61 6.51 -4.03
CA GLU A 67 -4.05 7.44 -5.09
C GLU A 67 -3.09 8.63 -5.23
N HIS A 68 -2.68 9.23 -4.11
CA HIS A 68 -1.74 10.34 -4.12
C HIS A 68 -0.37 9.95 -4.71
N LEU A 69 0.17 8.78 -4.33
CA LEU A 69 1.44 8.29 -4.87
C LEU A 69 1.35 8.01 -6.38
N LEU A 70 0.25 7.41 -6.84
CA LEU A 70 0.04 7.15 -8.26
C LEU A 70 -0.12 8.45 -9.06
N ALA A 71 -0.86 9.42 -8.54
CA ALA A 71 -1.02 10.73 -9.20
C ALA A 71 0.32 11.44 -9.42
N ARG A 72 1.23 11.39 -8.43
CA ARG A 72 2.59 11.95 -8.57
C ARG A 72 3.42 11.20 -9.62
N LEU A 73 3.35 9.87 -9.62
CA LEU A 73 4.05 9.05 -10.61
C LEU A 73 3.54 9.31 -12.03
N ASP A 74 2.21 9.42 -12.20
CA ASP A 74 1.58 9.72 -13.49
C ASP A 74 1.92 11.14 -13.98
N ALA A 75 2.14 12.08 -13.06
CA ALA A 75 2.65 13.43 -13.36
C ALA A 75 4.16 13.46 -13.66
N GLY A 76 4.87 12.35 -13.53
CA GLY A 76 6.32 12.26 -13.73
C GLY A 76 7.15 12.85 -12.59
N GLU A 77 6.55 13.04 -11.42
CA GLU A 77 7.25 13.54 -10.25
C GLU A 77 8.10 12.45 -9.60
N ALA A 78 9.28 12.82 -9.11
CA ALA A 78 10.02 11.98 -8.18
C ALA A 78 9.23 11.85 -6.88
N LEU A 79 9.15 10.65 -6.32
CA LEU A 79 8.48 10.38 -5.06
C LEU A 79 9.21 10.99 -3.87
#